data_AF-A0A7S2W4C6-F1
#
_entry.id   AF-A0A7S2W4C6-F1
#
_cell.length_a   1.000
_cell.length_b   1.000
_cell.length_c   1.000
_cell.angle_alpha   90.00
_cell.angle_beta   90.00
_cell.angle_gamma   90.00
#
_symmetry.space_group_name_H-M   'P 1'
#
loop_
_entity.id
_entity.type
_entity.pdbx_description
1 polymer ?
#
loop_
_entity_poly.entity_id
_entity_poly.type
_entity_poly.pdbx_seq_one_letter_code
_entity_poly.pdbx_strand_id
1 'polypeptide(L)'
;DPKAQQGKEFPRWEPKARRGVFLGCSPHHSRNFPLVLHMQTGNISPQYHVVFDDTLSTVEWIRENEDPPDFWSQIDLEHSHQIELNNPEQSFLQDEWLSEDKKEA
;
A
#
# COMPACT_ATOMS: atom_id res chain seq x y z
N ASP A 1 14.84 -5.92 -20.68
CA ASP A 1 16.21 -5.40 -20.47
C ASP A 1 17.24 -6.50 -20.77
N PRO A 2 18.24 -6.26 -21.63
CA PRO A 2 19.25 -7.26 -22.01
C PRO A 2 20.26 -7.63 -20.90
N LYS A 3 20.15 -7.06 -19.70
CA LYS A 3 21.11 -7.27 -18.61
C LYS A 3 21.00 -8.63 -17.93
N ALA A 4 19.88 -9.34 -18.10
CA ALA A 4 19.59 -10.62 -17.41
C ALA A 4 20.49 -11.82 -17.81
N GLN A 5 21.34 -11.69 -18.83
CA GLN A 5 22.11 -12.82 -19.39
C GLN A 5 23.49 -13.05 -18.75
N GLN A 6 23.95 -12.25 -17.78
CA GLN A 6 25.34 -12.32 -17.30
C GLN A 6 25.61 -13.20 -16.07
N GLY A 7 24.66 -14.03 -15.62
CA GLY A 7 24.91 -15.04 -14.58
C GLY A 7 25.39 -14.50 -13.23
N LYS A 8 25.28 -13.18 -13.00
CA LYS A 8 25.52 -12.54 -11.71
C LYS A 8 24.23 -12.55 -10.93
N GLU A 9 24.29 -12.98 -9.67
CA GLU A 9 23.19 -12.80 -8.73
C GLU A 9 22.89 -11.31 -8.64
N PHE A 10 21.75 -10.92 -9.22
CA PHE A 10 21.23 -9.59 -9.02
C PHE A 10 20.93 -9.46 -7.52
N PRO A 11 21.31 -8.35 -6.86
CA PRO A 11 20.67 -8.04 -5.59
C PRO A 11 19.17 -8.10 -5.87
N ARG A 12 18.44 -8.87 -5.06
CA ARG A 12 17.01 -9.17 -5.29
C ARG A 12 16.18 -7.90 -5.59
N TRP A 13 16.70 -6.75 -5.15
CA TRP A 13 16.14 -5.43 -5.37
C TRP A 13 17.25 -4.46 -5.80
N GLU A 14 17.15 -3.90 -7.01
CA GLU A 14 17.97 -2.74 -7.39
C GLU A 14 17.41 -1.47 -6.69
N PRO A 15 18.24 -0.58 -6.14
CA PRO A 15 17.81 0.70 -5.56
C PRO A 15 17.07 1.64 -6.54
N LYS A 16 16.98 1.25 -7.81
CA LYS A 16 16.28 1.94 -8.90
C LYS A 16 14.91 1.32 -9.22
N ALA A 17 14.36 0.49 -8.34
CA ALA A 17 13.01 0.01 -8.49
C ALA A 17 12.03 1.18 -8.63
N ARG A 18 11.12 1.04 -9.60
CA ARG A 18 10.15 2.07 -9.94
C ARG A 18 9.19 2.29 -8.78
N ARG A 19 9.13 3.52 -8.26
CA ARG A 19 8.21 3.93 -7.20
C ARG A 19 6.79 4.09 -7.76
N GLY A 20 5.79 3.73 -6.95
CA GLY A 20 4.36 3.86 -7.26
C GLY A 20 3.53 3.92 -6.00
N VAL A 21 2.27 4.34 -6.13
CA VAL A 21 1.34 4.47 -5.00
C VAL A 21 0.40 3.28 -4.98
N PHE A 22 0.25 2.64 -3.83
CA PHE A 22 -0.71 1.56 -3.63
C PHE A 22 -2.14 2.11 -3.55
N LEU A 23 -3.06 1.56 -4.34
CA LEU A 23 -4.45 2.00 -4.41
C LEU A 23 -5.46 0.91 -3.99
N GLY A 24 -4.99 -0.10 -3.26
CA GLY A 24 -5.82 -1.24 -2.87
C GLY A 24 -5.70 -2.45 -3.81
N CYS A 25 -6.53 -3.46 -3.56
CA CYS A 25 -6.49 -4.72 -4.29
C CYS A 25 -7.49 -4.73 -5.45
N SER A 26 -7.14 -5.40 -6.55
CA SER A 26 -8.04 -5.55 -7.71
C SER A 26 -9.26 -6.39 -7.34
N PRO A 27 -10.50 -5.88 -7.58
CA PRO A 27 -11.72 -6.64 -7.31
C PRO A 27 -12.03 -7.69 -8.39
N HIS A 28 -11.40 -7.58 -9.56
CA HIS A 28 -11.67 -8.42 -10.73
C HIS A 28 -10.76 -9.64 -10.84
N HIS A 29 -9.74 -9.75 -10.00
CA HIS A 29 -8.90 -10.94 -9.94
C HIS A 29 -9.08 -11.62 -8.59
N SER A 30 -9.24 -12.94 -8.60
CA SER A 30 -9.48 -13.82 -7.45
C SER A 30 -8.31 -13.94 -6.45
N ARG A 31 -7.26 -13.13 -6.61
CA ARG A 31 -6.15 -12.99 -5.65
C ARG A 31 -6.07 -11.51 -5.32
N ASN A 32 -5.78 -11.18 -4.06
CA ASN A 32 -5.54 -9.82 -3.57
C ASN A 32 -4.31 -9.20 -4.26
N PHE A 33 -4.45 -8.81 -5.54
CA PHE A 33 -3.38 -8.23 -6.32
C PHE A 33 -3.38 -6.72 -6.14
N PRO A 34 -2.23 -6.13 -5.80
CA PRO A 34 -2.16 -4.70 -5.60
C PRO A 34 -2.31 -3.96 -6.92
N LEU A 35 -3.20 -2.98 -6.93
CA LEU A 35 -3.28 -1.95 -7.96
C LEU A 35 -2.30 -0.84 -7.60
N VAL A 36 -1.38 -0.56 -8.51
CA VAL A 36 -0.33 0.45 -8.29
C VAL A 36 -0.45 1.54 -9.34
N LEU A 37 -0.47 2.79 -8.88
CA LEU A 37 -0.41 3.99 -9.70
C LEU A 37 1.02 4.26 -10.16
N HIS A 38 1.18 4.43 -11.47
CA HIS A 38 2.40 4.88 -12.08
C HIS A 38 2.50 6.41 -12.03
N MET A 39 3.38 6.96 -11.18
CA MET A 39 3.44 8.40 -10.91
C MET A 39 3.81 9.27 -12.13
N GLN A 40 4.48 8.71 -13.14
CA GLN A 40 4.86 9.48 -14.34
C GLN A 40 3.76 9.51 -15.42
N THR A 41 2.95 8.45 -15.53
CA THR A 41 1.96 8.33 -16.62
C THR A 41 0.51 8.35 -16.13
N GLY A 42 0.29 8.30 -14.82
CA GLY A 42 -1.05 8.24 -14.22
C GLY A 42 -1.76 6.89 -14.40
N ASN A 43 -1.11 5.90 -15.01
CA ASN A 43 -1.74 4.60 -15.27
C ASN A 43 -1.80 3.74 -14.01
N ILE A 44 -2.95 3.11 -13.78
CA ILE A 44 -3.15 2.15 -12.70
C ILE A 44 -3.06 0.75 -13.29
N SER A 45 -2.24 -0.12 -12.68
CA SER A 45 -2.07 -1.49 -13.17
C SER A 45 -1.81 -2.47 -12.02
N PRO A 46 -2.25 -3.74 -12.14
CA PRO A 46 -1.87 -4.80 -11.21
C PRO A 46 -0.36 -5.05 -11.24
N GLN A 47 0.27 -5.21 -10.06
CA GLN A 47 1.70 -5.50 -9.95
C GLN A 47 1.97 -6.74 -9.08
N TYR A 48 2.96 -7.56 -9.46
CA TYR A 48 3.23 -8.87 -8.84
C TYR A 48 4.53 -8.94 -8.04
N HIS A 49 5.44 -7.97 -8.24
CA HIS A 49 6.77 -7.94 -7.62
C HIS A 49 6.99 -6.58 -6.98
N VAL A 50 6.16 -6.28 -5.99
CA VAL A 50 6.21 -5.03 -5.23
C VAL A 50 6.55 -5.31 -3.78
N VAL A 51 7.30 -4.41 -3.19
CA VAL A 51 7.54 -4.34 -1.75
C VAL A 51 6.84 -3.08 -1.28
N PHE A 52 6.03 -3.21 -0.24
CA PHE A 52 5.41 -2.07 0.43
C PHE A 52 6.30 -1.67 1.60
N ASP A 53 6.31 -0.39 1.91
CA ASP A 53 6.83 0.08 3.18
C ASP A 53 5.87 -0.34 4.30
N ASP A 54 6.44 -0.71 5.45
CA ASP A 54 5.65 -1.23 6.58
C ASP A 54 4.67 -0.18 7.12
N THR A 55 5.00 1.10 6.95
CA THR A 55 4.24 2.24 7.47
C THR A 55 3.28 2.85 6.46
N LEU A 56 3.30 2.43 5.19
CA LEU A 56 2.56 3.08 4.08
C LEU A 56 2.70 4.61 4.09
N SER A 57 3.86 5.08 4.52
CA SER A 57 4.18 6.49 4.68
C SER A 57 4.36 7.15 3.33
N THR A 58 3.70 8.28 3.13
CA THR A 58 3.92 9.09 1.93
C THR A 58 5.16 9.94 2.15
N VAL A 59 6.15 9.85 1.26
CA VAL A 59 7.32 10.73 1.32
C VAL A 59 6.89 12.14 0.97
N GLU A 60 7.09 13.07 1.91
CA GLU A 60 6.92 14.49 1.67
C GLU A 60 7.76 14.91 0.46
N TRP A 61 7.10 15.36 -0.60
CA TRP A 61 7.77 15.86 -1.77
C TRP A 61 7.11 17.14 -2.24
N ILE A 62 7.92 18.20 -2.27
CA ILE A 62 7.57 19.50 -2.82
C ILE A 62 8.71 19.96 -3.70
N ARG A 63 8.41 20.70 -4.79
CA ARG A 63 9.47 21.25 -5.63
C ARG A 63 10.21 22.37 -4.87
N GLU A 64 11.47 22.57 -5.23
CA GLU A 64 12.24 23.70 -4.71
C GLU A 64 11.53 25.02 -5.11
N ASN A 65 11.25 25.88 -4.12
CA ASN A 65 10.46 27.12 -4.23
C ASN A 65 8.95 26.95 -4.52
N GLU A 66 8.36 25.82 -4.15
CA GLU A 66 6.90 25.65 -4.15
C GLU A 66 6.40 25.65 -2.69
N ASP A 67 5.39 26.48 -2.39
CA ASP A 67 4.73 26.47 -1.09
C ASP A 67 3.74 25.30 -1.02
N PRO A 68 3.65 24.59 0.10
CA PRO A 68 2.70 23.49 0.23
C PRO A 68 1.27 24.02 0.15
N PRO A 69 0.33 23.27 -0.45
CA PRO A 69 -1.08 23.65 -0.47
C PRO A 69 -1.63 23.92 0.94
N ASP A 70 -2.42 24.98 1.08
CA ASP A 70 -2.93 25.48 2.37
C ASP A 70 -3.68 24.42 3.20
N PHE A 71 -4.29 23.44 2.53
CA PHE A 71 -5.06 22.37 3.14
C PHE A 71 -4.20 21.22 3.69
N TRP A 72 -2.90 21.16 3.42
CA TRP A 72 -2.04 20.08 3.91
C TRP A 72 -1.99 20.02 5.42
N SER A 73 -2.02 21.18 6.09
CA SER A 73 -2.13 21.28 7.56
C SER A 73 -3.42 20.66 8.14
N GLN A 74 -4.44 20.45 7.30
CA GLN A 74 -5.71 19.85 7.67
C GLN A 74 -5.75 18.35 7.37
N ILE A 75 -4.84 17.87 6.52
CA ILE A 75 -4.70 16.44 6.24
C ILE A 75 -3.80 15.88 7.34
N ASP A 76 -4.42 15.20 8.28
CA ASP A 76 -3.70 14.51 9.34
C ASP A 76 -3.00 13.26 8.77
N LEU A 77 -1.74 13.43 8.39
CA LEU A 77 -0.87 12.36 7.89
C LEU A 77 -0.05 11.70 9.02
N GLU A 78 -0.13 12.22 10.24
CA GLU A 78 0.68 11.76 11.38
C GLU A 78 0.04 10.57 12.12
N HIS A 79 -1.27 10.40 12.02
CA HIS A 79 -1.99 9.34 12.70
C HIS A 79 -2.13 8.09 11.83
N SER A 80 -1.06 7.30 11.79
CA SER A 80 -1.13 5.90 11.32
C SER A 80 -1.44 4.98 12.49
N HIS A 81 -2.45 4.11 12.33
CA HIS A 81 -2.79 3.08 13.29
C HIS A 81 -2.59 1.71 12.63
N GLN A 82 -1.69 0.91 13.20
CA GLN A 82 -1.43 -0.45 12.74
C GLN A 82 -2.17 -1.43 13.65
N ILE A 83 -3.00 -2.29 13.05
CA ILE A 83 -3.65 -3.39 13.77
C ILE A 83 -2.79 -4.64 13.62
N GLU A 84 -2.33 -5.19 14.74
CA GLU A 84 -1.69 -6.49 14.75
C GLU A 84 -2.74 -7.60 14.55
N LEU A 85 -2.83 -8.12 13.33
CA LEU A 85 -3.80 -9.17 12.97
C LEU A 85 -3.63 -10.48 13.76
N ASN A 86 -2.47 -10.69 14.38
CA ASN A 86 -2.16 -11.88 15.17
C ASN A 86 -2.40 -11.69 16.68
N ASN A 87 -2.97 -10.56 17.11
CA ASN A 87 -3.32 -10.36 18.52
C ASN A 87 -4.71 -10.99 18.80
N PRO A 88 -4.79 -12.14 19.49
CA PRO A 88 -6.05 -12.82 19.75
C PRO A 88 -6.98 -12.02 20.67
N GLU A 89 -6.48 -11.01 21.39
CA GLU A 89 -7.29 -10.13 22.23
C GLU A 89 -8.02 -9.03 21.45
N GLN A 90 -7.62 -8.77 20.19
CA GLN A 90 -8.19 -7.69 19.36
C GLN A 90 -9.11 -8.18 18.24
N SER A 91 -9.14 -9.49 17.96
CA SER A 91 -10.02 -10.08 16.96
C SER A 91 -11.40 -10.39 17.55
N PHE A 92 -12.21 -9.36 17.79
CA PHE A 92 -13.64 -9.54 18.08
C PHE A 92 -14.45 -9.30 16.80
N LEU A 93 -15.33 -10.25 16.47
CA LEU A 93 -16.24 -10.10 15.35
C LEU A 93 -17.38 -9.19 15.80
N GLN A 94 -17.56 -8.06 15.13
CA GLN A 94 -18.62 -7.11 15.44
C GLN A 94 -20.00 -7.76 15.24
N ASP A 95 -20.95 -7.47 16.13
CA ASP A 95 -22.30 -8.08 16.09
C ASP A 95 -23.03 -7.82 14.77
N GLU A 96 -22.74 -6.72 14.09
CA GLU A 96 -23.28 -6.41 12.77
C GLU A 96 -22.95 -7.49 11.70
N TRP A 97 -21.86 -8.23 11.90
CA TRP A 97 -21.44 -9.33 11.03
C TRP A 97 -21.94 -10.71 11.50
N LEU A 98 -22.66 -10.76 12.63
CA LEU A 98 -23.30 -11.98 13.13
C LEU A 98 -24.73 -12.09 12.55
N SER A 99 -25.12 -13.33 12.22
CA SER A 99 -26.53 -13.66 12.02
C SER A 99 -27.32 -13.45 13.32
N GLU A 100 -28.59 -13.06 13.23
CA GLU A 100 -29.47 -12.81 14.38
C GLU A 100 -29.38 -13.93 15.45
N ASP A 101 -29.38 -15.19 15.03
CA ASP A 101 -29.29 -16.37 15.90
C ASP A 101 -28.00 -16.47 16.74
N LYS A 102 -26.98 -15.67 16.42
CA LYS A 102 -25.66 -15.68 17.08
C LYS A 102 -25.38 -14.41 17.87
N LYS A 103 -26.27 -13.41 17.86
CA LYS A 103 -26.09 -12.15 18.59
C LYS A 103 -26.48 -12.24 20.08
N GLU A 104 -27.23 -13.27 20.48
CA GLU A 104 -27.81 -13.39 21.83
C GLU A 104 -27.16 -14.48 22.71
N ALA A 105 -25.96 -14.96 22.37
CA ALA A 105 -25.22 -15.97 23.13
C ALA A 105 -24.04 -15.37 23.90
#